data_AF-A0A967IE87-F1
#
_entry.id   AF-A0A967IE87-F1
#
_cell.length_a   1.000
_cell.length_b   1.000
_cell.length_c   1.000
_cell.angle_alpha   90.00
_cell.angle_beta   90.00
_cell.angle_gamma   90.00
#
_symmetry.space_group_name_H-M   'P 1'
#
loop_
_entity.id
_entity.type
_entity.pdbx_description
1 polymer ?
#
loop_
_entity_poly.entity_id
_entity_poly.type
_entity_poly.pdbx_seq_one_letter_code
_entity_poly.pdbx_strand_id
1 'polypeptide(L)' 'WHSDTVSAILVPEGFDSNEVVKTAYYRYNTSLGVGLNKVAGKVFRIGHLGALDEGMIGTVLFAVEMSLKDCGVP' A
#
# COMPACT_ATOMS: atom_id res chain seq x y z
N TRP A 1 11.26 -14.09 8.68
CA TRP A 1 11.61 -13.62 7.33
C TRP A 1 11.39 -12.12 7.30
N HIS A 2 12.41 -11.35 6.94
CA HIS A 2 12.37 -9.89 6.84
C HIS A 2 12.85 -9.52 5.44
N SER A 3 12.30 -8.46 4.85
CA SER A 3 12.70 -7.97 3.53
C SER A 3 13.02 -6.49 3.62
N ASP A 4 14.19 -6.11 3.12
CA ASP A 4 14.66 -4.73 3.09
C ASP A 4 14.33 -4.02 1.76
N THR A 5 13.42 -4.60 0.97
CA THR A 5 13.07 -4.07 -0.35
C THR A 5 11.57 -3.91 -0.57
N VAL A 6 10.73 -4.72 0.08
CA VAL A 6 9.28 -4.64 -0.04
C VAL A 6 8.58 -5.11 1.22
N SER A 7 7.56 -4.37 1.63
CA SER A 7 6.66 -4.76 2.73
C SER A 7 5.28 -5.09 2.18
N ALA A 8 4.77 -6.28 2.52
CA ALA A 8 3.38 -6.65 2.25
C ALA A 8 2.51 -6.31 3.46
N ILE A 9 1.51 -5.45 3.24
CA ILE A 9 0.61 -4.96 4.27
C ILE A 9 -0.73 -5.68 4.13
N LEU A 10 -1.15 -6.38 5.17
CA LEU A 10 -2.43 -7.07 5.26
C LEU A 10 -3.50 -6.07 5.69
N VAL A 11 -4.58 -5.95 4.91
CA VAL A 11 -5.77 -5.20 5.36
C VAL A 11 -6.63 -6.11 6.25
N PRO A 12 -7.42 -5.54 7.19
CA PRO A 12 -8.35 -6.31 8.01
C PRO A 12 -9.36 -7.10 7.18
N GLU A 13 -9.93 -8.15 7.78
CA GLU A 13 -10.98 -8.93 7.15
C GLU A 13 -12.21 -8.04 6.84
N GLY A 14 -12.84 -8.29 5.68
CA GLY A 14 -13.97 -7.50 5.19
C GLY A 14 -13.57 -6.31 4.31
N PHE A 15 -12.28 -6.01 4.17
CA PHE A 15 -11.76 -4.95 3.29
C PHE A 15 -11.02 -5.53 2.09
N ASP A 16 -11.10 -4.84 0.94
CA ASP A 16 -10.35 -5.18 -0.28
C ASP A 16 -9.13 -4.27 -0.42
N SER A 17 -7.93 -4.85 -0.37
CA SER A 17 -6.68 -4.10 -0.56
C SER A 17 -6.56 -3.44 -1.92
N ASN A 18 -7.27 -3.94 -2.95
CA ASN A 18 -7.25 -3.33 -4.28
C ASN A 18 -7.92 -1.96 -4.29
N GLU A 19 -8.93 -1.72 -3.45
CA GLU A 19 -9.58 -0.42 -3.34
C GLU A 19 -8.65 0.62 -2.71
N VAL A 20 -7.82 0.20 -1.75
CA VAL A 20 -6.76 1.05 -1.17
C VAL A 20 -5.74 1.43 -2.26
N VAL A 21 -5.29 0.46 -3.08
CA VAL A 21 -4.35 0.72 -4.19
C VAL A 21 -4.96 1.65 -5.24
N LYS A 22 -6.24 1.44 -5.62
CA LYS A 22 -6.95 2.33 -6.55
C LYS A 22 -7.06 3.74 -5.99
N THR A 23 -7.43 3.88 -4.72
CA THR A 23 -7.57 5.19 -4.06
C THR A 23 -6.23 5.93 -4.03
N ALA A 24 -5.15 5.24 -3.62
CA ALA A 24 -3.80 5.78 -3.64
C ALA A 24 -3.39 6.29 -5.04
N TYR A 25 -3.68 5.52 -6.08
CA TYR A 25 -3.35 5.88 -7.45
C TYR A 25 -4.19 7.06 -7.96
N TYR A 26 -5.52 6.96 -7.92
CA TYR A 26 -6.40 7.94 -8.55
C TYR A 26 -6.52 9.25 -7.77
N ARG A 27 -6.45 9.21 -6.43
CA ARG A 27 -6.63 10.40 -5.57
C ARG A 27 -5.32 11.03 -5.15
N TYR A 28 -4.28 10.24 -4.94
CA TYR A 28 -3.00 10.70 -4.37
C TYR A 28 -1.80 10.53 -5.30
N ASN A 29 -2.02 10.11 -6.56
CA ASN A 29 -0.97 9.89 -7.56
C ASN A 29 0.18 9.00 -7.02
N THR A 30 -0.16 8.02 -6.18
CA THR A 30 0.79 7.15 -5.50
C THR A 30 0.56 5.70 -5.95
N SER A 31 1.53 5.14 -6.65
CA SER A 31 1.49 3.74 -7.10
C SER A 31 1.88 2.78 -5.99
N LEU A 32 1.03 1.80 -5.73
CA LEU A 32 1.27 0.70 -4.81
C LEU A 32 1.17 -0.65 -5.54
N GLY A 33 1.85 -1.66 -5.02
CA GLY A 33 1.77 -3.01 -5.57
C GLY A 33 0.52 -3.73 -5.08
N VAL A 34 -0.25 -4.36 -5.97
CA VAL A 34 -1.35 -5.26 -5.58
C VAL A 34 -0.83 -6.59 -5.04
N GLY A 35 -1.66 -7.27 -4.23
CA GLY A 35 -1.49 -8.68 -3.90
C GLY A 35 -1.73 -9.55 -5.13
N LEU A 36 -0.94 -10.62 -5.27
CA LEU A 36 -1.00 -11.52 -6.43
C LEU A 36 -1.43 -12.93 -5.99
N ASN A 37 -2.17 -13.62 -6.88
CA ASN A 37 -2.57 -15.01 -6.71
C ASN A 37 -3.24 -15.27 -5.34
N LYS A 38 -2.63 -16.06 -4.46
CA LYS A 38 -3.21 -16.50 -3.17
C LYS A 38 -3.54 -15.36 -2.20
N VAL A 39 -2.95 -14.19 -2.39
CA VAL A 39 -3.14 -13.01 -1.53
C VAL A 39 -3.78 -11.82 -2.26
N ALA A 40 -4.35 -12.05 -3.45
CA ALA A 40 -5.11 -11.03 -4.18
C ALA A 40 -6.29 -10.51 -3.32
N GLY A 41 -6.45 -9.19 -3.28
CA GLY A 41 -7.47 -8.50 -2.46
C GLY A 41 -7.23 -8.50 -0.94
N LYS A 42 -6.21 -9.22 -0.45
CA LYS A 42 -5.89 -9.31 0.99
C LYS A 42 -4.73 -8.40 1.39
N VAL A 43 -3.75 -8.24 0.50
CA VAL A 43 -2.56 -7.42 0.79
C VAL A 43 -2.32 -6.39 -0.30
N PHE A 44 -1.67 -5.30 0.06
CA PHE A 44 -0.97 -4.41 -0.88
C PHE A 44 0.52 -4.36 -0.50
N ARG A 45 1.36 -3.79 -1.37
CA ARG A 45 2.82 -3.79 -1.22
C ARG A 45 3.39 -2.39 -1.37
N ILE A 46 4.27 -2.04 -0.43
CA ILE A 46 5.10 -0.84 -0.47
C ILE A 46 6.51 -1.28 -0.86
N GLY A 47 6.98 -0.86 -2.03
CA GLY A 47 8.37 -1.04 -2.45
C GLY A 47 9.25 0.08 -1.88
N HIS A 48 10.39 -0.29 -1.29
CA HIS A 48 11.30 0.63 -0.62
C HIS A 48 12.76 0.29 -0.95
N LEU A 49 13.03 0.08 -2.24
CA LEU A 49 14.35 -0.22 -2.77
C LEU A 49 14.76 0.74 -3.90
N GLY A 50 16.07 0.85 -4.13
CA GLY A 50 16.64 1.64 -5.21
C GLY A 50 17.01 3.06 -4.79
N ALA A 51 16.93 4.01 -5.73
CA ALA A 51 17.24 5.41 -5.48
C ALA A 51 16.04 6.12 -4.83
N LEU A 52 15.87 5.89 -3.52
CA LEU A 52 14.84 6.50 -2.69
C LEU A 52 15.51 7.11 -1.45
N ASP A 53 14.95 8.21 -0.96
CA ASP A 53 15.27 8.77 0.36
C ASP A 53 14.09 8.57 1.34
N GLU A 54 14.32 8.91 2.60
CA GLU A 54 13.34 8.75 3.67
C GLU A 54 12.11 9.65 3.48
N GLY A 55 12.26 10.82 2.83
CA GLY A 55 11.16 11.74 2.54
C GLY A 55 10.19 11.17 1.50
N MET A 56 10.71 10.48 0.48
CA MET A 56 9.90 9.76 -0.49
C MET A 56 9.07 8.66 0.19
N ILE A 57 9.67 7.88 1.10
CA ILE A 57 8.94 6.87 1.88
C ILE A 57 7.89 7.51 2.78
N GLY A 58 8.22 8.61 3.45
CA GLY A 58 7.25 9.37 4.26
C GLY A 58 6.02 9.78 3.46
N THR A 59 6.22 10.26 2.23
CA THR A 59 5.12 10.62 1.31
C THR A 59 4.21 9.43 0.99
N VAL A 60 4.80 8.26 0.73
CA VAL A 60 4.03 7.02 0.50
C VAL A 60 3.23 6.62 1.73
N LEU A 61 3.81 6.72 2.94
CA LEU A 61 3.11 6.39 4.18
C LEU A 61 1.91 7.31 4.41
N PHE A 62 2.04 8.63 4.18
CA PHE A 62 0.92 9.55 4.26
C PHE A 62 -0.18 9.24 3.24
N ALA A 63 0.20 8.93 1.99
CA ALA A 63 -0.77 8.54 0.96
C ALA A 63 -1.50 7.24 1.32
N VAL A 64 -0.80 6.27 1.93
CA VAL A 64 -1.39 5.01 2.42
C VAL A 64 -2.37 5.28 3.55
N GLU A 65 -2.00 6.06 4.57
CA GLU A 65 -2.88 6.41 5.70
C GLU A 65 -4.17 7.08 5.22
N MET A 66 -4.05 8.07 4.32
CA MET A 66 -5.21 8.74 3.76
C MET A 66 -6.08 7.80 2.91
N SER A 67 -5.46 6.90 2.13
CA SER A 67 -6.19 5.92 1.32
C SER A 67 -6.94 4.89 2.18
N LEU A 68 -6.32 4.41 3.26
CA LEU A 68 -6.96 3.51 4.22
C LEU A 68 -8.18 4.17 4.84
N LYS A 69 -8.04 5.41 5.31
CA LYS A 69 -9.13 6.20 5.89
C LYS A 69 -10.28 6.41 4.90
N ASP A 70 -9.97 6.74 3.65
CA ASP A 70 -10.98 6.91 2.59
C ASP A 70 -11.73 5.62 2.26
N CYS A 71 -11.03 4.48 2.31
CA CYS A 71 -11.63 3.16 2.15
C CYS A 71 -12.36 2.65 3.40
N GLY A 72 -12.40 3.43 4.48
CA GLY A 72 -13.01 3.06 5.76
C GLY A 72 -12.24 1.97 6.51
N VAL A 73 -10.98 1.70 6.13
CA VAL A 73 -10.12 0.72 6.80
C VAL A 73 -9.64 1.34 8.13
N PRO A 74 -9.84 0.65 9.27
CA PRO A 74 -9.45 1.15 10.58
C PRO A 74 -7.94 1.13 10.83
#